data_AF-A0A4Z1AXV1-F1
#
_entry.id   AF-A0A4Z1AXV1-F1
#
_cell.length_a   1.000
_cell.length_b   1.000
_cell.length_c   1.000
_cell.angle_alpha   90.00
_cell.angle_beta   90.00
_cell.angle_gamma   90.00
#
_symmetry.space_group_name_H-M   'P 1'
#
loop_
_entity.id
_entity.type
_entity.pdbx_description
1 polymer ?
#
loop_
_entity_poly.entity_id
_entity_poly.type
_entity_poly.pdbx_seq_one_letter_code
_entity_poly.pdbx_strand_id
1 'polypeptide(L)'
;MKKLIEKLTKIDQFEKNLGLDKTEIEKLNDCLGFEIPFFFVEYLQLFGFNENLFWTIFNDEEEFIQQNEFIHEEDNYRNYLIIGDEYAENFILVNKENQQLFLLEDDHLFDLKITFDEMLDEIVESLQPINYDSYKQIDTIYQSLLSNKNLIATSIKLAIDNLKEDASQNNDLLYSIIISTNPKNEYNIYGGSLEDFKIGIDSENINYDKLWNTNFSKYQQKINDKFIDQKYDFTYIKALELIYLDVLRDLKNEGYFNDQAHNISVSLKSTETNLFPEDSYEESLMKKNNLTTKIKRFWETPYDRTRLIIEAL
;
A
#
# COMPACT_ATOMS: atom_id res chain seq x y z
N MET A 1 -0.72 20.66 16.26
CA MET A 1 -0.88 19.75 17.43
C MET A 1 -2.25 19.77 18.14
N LYS A 2 -2.63 20.73 18.99
CA LYS A 2 -3.88 20.63 19.80
C LYS A 2 -5.16 20.32 19.00
N LYS A 3 -5.33 20.97 17.84
CA LYS A 3 -6.45 20.73 16.93
C LYS A 3 -6.46 19.30 16.36
N LEU A 4 -5.30 18.73 16.07
CA LEU A 4 -5.15 17.35 15.60
C LEU A 4 -5.63 16.37 16.67
N ILE A 5 -5.17 16.53 17.92
CA ILE A 5 -5.60 15.70 19.06
C ILE A 5 -7.13 15.79 19.23
N GLU A 6 -7.71 16.98 19.17
CA GLU A 6 -9.16 17.16 19.28
C GLU A 6 -9.93 16.46 18.15
N LYS A 7 -9.42 16.48 16.91
CA LYS A 7 -10.01 15.74 15.79
C LYS A 7 -9.89 14.23 16.02
N LEU A 8 -8.67 13.72 16.27
CA LEU A 8 -8.38 12.31 16.50
C LEU A 8 -9.18 11.72 17.68
N THR A 9 -9.33 12.49 18.76
CA THR A 9 -10.14 12.08 19.92
C THR A 9 -11.63 11.96 19.57
N LYS A 10 -12.15 12.80 18.67
CA LYS A 10 -13.56 12.71 18.23
C LYS A 10 -13.85 11.48 17.37
N ILE A 11 -12.83 10.98 16.67
CA ILE A 11 -12.94 9.81 15.78
C ILE A 11 -12.39 8.52 16.42
N ASP A 12 -12.06 8.57 17.71
CA ASP A 12 -11.49 7.46 18.51
C ASP A 12 -10.19 6.87 17.95
N GLN A 13 -9.38 7.71 17.31
CA GLN A 13 -8.07 7.34 16.73
C GLN A 13 -6.89 7.98 17.47
N PHE A 14 -7.13 8.57 18.65
CA PHE A 14 -6.06 9.09 19.49
C PHE A 14 -5.68 8.09 20.59
N GLU A 15 -4.55 7.43 20.42
CA GLU A 15 -3.99 6.53 21.42
C GLU A 15 -3.20 7.29 22.49
N LYS A 16 -3.61 7.11 23.74
CA LYS A 16 -2.89 7.70 24.88
C LYS A 16 -1.69 6.83 25.22
N ASN A 17 -0.58 7.48 25.57
CA ASN A 17 0.67 6.87 26.04
C ASN A 17 1.55 6.19 24.97
N LEU A 18 1.35 6.48 23.69
CA LEU A 18 2.34 6.14 22.65
C LEU A 18 3.50 7.14 22.58
N GLY A 19 3.25 8.40 23.00
CA GLY A 19 4.23 9.47 22.93
C GLY A 19 5.44 9.26 23.85
N LEU A 20 6.60 9.72 23.37
CA LEU A 20 7.87 9.63 24.07
C LEU A 20 7.99 10.69 25.17
N ASP A 21 8.57 10.32 26.31
CA ASP A 21 8.88 11.25 27.38
C ASP A 21 10.18 12.03 27.12
N LYS A 22 10.45 13.03 27.97
CA LYS A 22 11.64 13.88 27.83
C LYS A 22 12.95 13.09 27.90
N THR A 23 13.01 12.06 28.74
CA THR A 23 14.19 11.21 28.91
C THR A 23 14.43 10.37 27.66
N GLU A 24 13.37 9.89 27.01
CA GLU A 24 13.44 9.16 25.75
C GLU A 24 13.94 10.06 24.61
N ILE A 25 13.41 11.28 24.50
CA ILE A 25 13.92 12.28 23.53
C ILE A 25 15.39 12.63 23.80
N GLU A 26 15.80 12.79 25.05
CA GLU A 26 17.20 13.05 25.41
C GLU A 26 18.12 11.91 24.96
N LYS A 27 17.71 10.64 25.15
CA LYS A 27 18.46 9.49 24.64
C LYS A 27 18.55 9.47 23.12
N LEU A 28 17.46 9.78 22.42
CA LEU A 28 17.46 9.85 20.95
C LEU A 28 18.46 10.88 20.44
N ASN A 29 18.48 12.08 21.03
CA ASN A 29 19.45 13.11 20.67
C ASN A 29 20.89 12.65 20.93
N ASP A 30 21.13 11.94 22.04
CA ASP A 30 22.46 11.39 22.37
C ASP A 30 22.90 10.32 21.36
N CYS A 31 22.00 9.44 20.92
CA CYS A 31 22.27 8.44 19.88
C CYS A 31 22.58 9.10 18.53
N LEU A 32 21.75 10.05 18.11
CA LEU A 32 21.88 10.74 16.83
C LEU A 32 23.09 11.68 16.75
N GLY A 33 23.59 12.15 17.90
CA GLY A 33 24.67 13.15 17.94
C GLY A 33 24.25 14.56 17.51
N PHE A 34 22.94 14.82 17.39
CA PHE A 34 22.36 16.13 17.12
C PHE A 34 20.98 16.28 17.78
N GLU A 35 20.52 17.53 17.94
CA GLU A 35 19.20 17.80 18.50
C GLU A 35 18.10 17.63 17.44
N ILE A 36 17.12 16.77 17.73
CA ILE A 36 15.90 16.64 16.94
C ILE A 36 15.16 18.01 16.94
N PRO A 37 14.69 18.49 15.78
CA PRO A 37 13.97 19.76 15.68
C PRO A 37 12.73 19.81 16.57
N PHE A 38 12.46 20.99 17.14
CA PHE A 38 11.37 21.21 18.09
C PHE A 38 10.00 20.72 17.60
N PHE A 39 9.65 20.98 16.33
CA PHE A 39 8.36 20.55 15.77
C PHE A 39 8.21 19.02 15.75
N PHE A 40 9.31 18.29 15.51
CA PHE A 40 9.28 16.83 15.49
C PHE A 40 9.34 16.25 16.89
N VAL A 41 10.00 16.92 17.84
CA VAL A 41 9.88 16.59 19.28
C VAL A 41 8.43 16.71 19.74
N GLU A 42 7.71 17.79 19.36
CA GLU A 42 6.29 17.93 19.69
C GLU A 42 5.45 16.79 19.12
N TYR A 43 5.78 16.31 17.92
CA TYR A 43 5.14 15.14 17.32
C TYR A 43 5.43 13.86 18.12
N LEU A 44 6.72 13.54 18.35
CA LEU A 44 7.14 12.31 19.04
C LEU A 44 6.58 12.23 20.46
N GLN A 45 6.49 13.37 21.16
CA GLN A 45 5.90 13.43 22.51
C GLN A 45 4.41 13.12 22.57
N LEU A 46 3.70 13.26 21.45
CA LEU A 46 2.27 13.04 21.35
C LEU A 46 1.93 11.68 20.73
N PHE A 47 2.69 11.28 19.71
CA PHE A 47 2.34 10.16 18.84
C PHE A 47 3.38 9.04 18.84
N GLY A 48 4.62 9.29 19.27
CA GLY A 48 5.71 8.33 19.13
C GLY A 48 6.03 8.01 17.67
N PHE A 49 6.68 6.87 17.44
CA PHE A 49 6.85 6.28 16.11
C PHE A 49 5.54 5.56 15.74
N ASN A 50 4.68 6.20 14.95
CA ASN A 50 3.32 5.75 14.69
C ASN A 50 2.95 5.82 13.20
N GLU A 51 3.56 4.92 12.45
CA GLU A 51 3.28 4.72 11.02
C GLU A 51 1.80 4.38 10.76
N ASN A 52 1.16 3.65 11.68
CA ASN A 52 -0.24 3.25 11.52
C ASN A 52 -1.20 4.45 11.41
N LEU A 53 -0.87 5.55 12.10
CA LEU A 53 -1.64 6.80 12.03
C LEU A 53 -1.07 7.76 10.98
N PHE A 54 0.26 7.81 10.84
CA PHE A 54 0.97 8.68 9.91
C PHE A 54 1.92 7.84 9.05
N TRP A 55 1.39 7.31 7.95
CA TRP A 55 2.02 6.31 7.07
C TRP A 55 3.41 6.66 6.50
N THR A 56 3.83 7.92 6.58
CA THR A 56 5.15 8.40 6.13
C THR A 56 6.17 8.53 7.26
N ILE A 57 5.83 8.06 8.46
CA ILE A 57 6.67 8.12 9.66
C ILE A 57 7.12 6.72 10.03
N PHE A 58 8.40 6.55 10.39
CA PHE A 58 8.88 5.25 10.85
C PHE A 58 8.05 4.69 12.00
N ASN A 59 7.90 3.38 12.03
CA ASN A 59 7.31 2.63 13.13
C ASN A 59 8.34 2.14 14.15
N ASP A 60 9.63 2.19 13.80
CA ASP A 60 10.74 1.70 14.62
C ASP A 60 11.77 2.79 14.95
N GLU A 61 12.18 2.83 16.22
CA GLU A 61 13.21 3.73 16.73
C GLU A 61 14.59 3.38 16.18
N GLU A 62 14.93 2.09 16.11
CA GLU A 62 16.26 1.65 15.66
C GLU A 62 16.48 2.04 14.19
N GLU A 63 15.46 1.87 13.35
CA GLU A 63 15.48 2.32 11.96
C GLU A 63 15.65 3.84 11.86
N PHE A 64 14.87 4.62 12.60
CA PHE A 64 15.01 6.09 12.62
C PHE A 64 16.43 6.53 12.98
N ILE A 65 17.08 5.89 13.96
CA ILE A 65 18.46 6.17 14.35
C ILE A 65 19.42 5.81 13.21
N GLN A 66 19.35 4.57 12.70
CA GLN A 66 20.26 4.07 11.67
C GLN A 66 20.23 4.93 10.40
N GLN A 67 19.03 5.30 9.93
CA GLN A 67 18.90 6.09 8.69
C GLN A 67 19.42 7.52 8.87
N ASN A 68 19.18 8.14 10.02
CA ASN A 68 19.68 9.49 10.29
C ASN A 68 21.19 9.52 10.57
N GLU A 69 21.74 8.50 11.23
CA GLU A 69 23.21 8.35 11.36
C GLU A 69 23.86 8.26 9.97
N PHE A 70 23.33 7.41 9.08
CA PHE A 70 23.86 7.22 7.73
C PHE A 70 23.85 8.52 6.91
N ILE A 71 22.70 9.20 6.81
CA ILE A 71 22.58 10.34 5.91
C ILE A 71 23.37 11.57 6.39
N HIS A 72 23.61 11.71 7.71
CA HIS A 72 24.37 12.83 8.26
C HIS A 72 25.89 12.66 8.18
N GLU A 73 26.38 11.49 7.74
CA GLU A 73 27.76 11.36 7.26
C GLU A 73 28.02 12.24 6.02
N GLU A 74 26.97 12.56 5.26
CA GLU A 74 27.05 13.41 4.07
C GLU A 74 26.76 14.89 4.40
N ASP A 75 27.67 15.79 4.00
CA ASP A 75 27.56 17.23 4.28
C ASP A 75 26.27 17.86 3.69
N ASN A 76 25.76 17.32 2.58
CA ASN A 76 24.59 17.86 1.88
C ASN A 76 23.28 17.69 2.67
N TYR A 77 23.22 16.73 3.60
CA TYR A 77 21.97 16.35 4.27
C TYR A 77 21.89 16.75 5.74
N ARG A 78 22.89 17.44 6.29
CA ARG A 78 22.92 17.85 7.70
C ARG A 78 21.71 18.66 8.16
N ASN A 79 21.14 19.46 7.25
CA ASN A 79 19.97 20.30 7.52
C ASN A 79 18.63 19.56 7.39
N TYR A 80 18.66 18.25 7.13
CA TYR A 80 17.47 17.42 7.01
C TYR A 80 17.40 16.40 8.14
N LEU A 81 16.21 15.91 8.42
CA LEU A 81 15.95 14.76 9.28
C LEU A 81 15.14 13.76 8.47
N ILE A 82 15.53 12.50 8.40
CA ILE A 82 14.68 11.44 7.85
C ILE A 82 13.64 11.10 8.89
N ILE A 83 12.36 11.18 8.52
CA ILE A 83 11.24 10.93 9.45
C ILE A 83 10.50 9.61 9.16
N GLY A 84 10.70 9.05 7.98
CA GLY A 84 10.15 7.78 7.55
C GLY A 84 10.61 7.43 6.15
N ASP A 85 10.01 6.40 5.59
CA ASP A 85 10.23 5.98 4.22
C ASP A 85 8.93 5.97 3.41
N GLU A 86 9.11 6.01 2.09
CA GLU A 86 8.10 5.67 1.11
C GLU A 86 8.59 4.41 0.40
N TYR A 87 8.02 3.26 0.77
CA TYR A 87 8.29 1.98 0.11
C TYR A 87 9.71 1.42 0.36
N ALA A 88 10.24 1.57 1.58
CA ALA A 88 11.52 1.03 2.08
C ALA A 88 12.81 1.50 1.39
N GLU A 89 12.78 1.89 0.11
CA GLU A 89 13.96 2.36 -0.65
C GLU A 89 14.01 3.89 -0.80
N ASN A 90 12.91 4.60 -0.56
CA ASN A 90 12.87 6.07 -0.64
C ASN A 90 12.62 6.68 0.73
N PHE A 91 13.28 7.78 1.05
CA PHE A 91 13.19 8.39 2.37
C PHE A 91 12.41 9.69 2.34
N ILE A 92 11.56 9.89 3.36
CA ILE A 92 10.89 11.16 3.61
C ILE A 92 11.79 11.98 4.52
N LEU A 93 12.30 13.09 3.97
CA LEU A 93 13.15 14.05 4.66
C LEU A 93 12.34 15.28 5.01
N VAL A 94 12.53 15.79 6.23
CA VAL A 94 12.06 17.11 6.63
C VAL A 94 13.24 18.06 6.79
N ASN A 95 13.12 19.25 6.22
CA ASN A 95 14.09 20.31 6.48
C ASN A 95 13.91 20.84 7.91
N LYS A 96 14.99 20.82 8.69
CA LYS A 96 14.99 21.16 10.12
C LYS A 96 14.59 22.62 10.40
N GLU A 97 14.77 23.53 9.45
CA GLU A 97 14.53 24.97 9.64
C GLU A 97 13.10 25.39 9.28
N ASN A 98 12.57 24.88 8.16
CA ASN A 98 11.30 25.36 7.59
C ASN A 98 10.21 24.29 7.49
N GLN A 99 10.48 23.06 7.96
CA GLN A 99 9.56 21.93 7.92
C GLN A 99 9.16 21.45 6.53
N GLN A 100 9.80 21.93 5.46
CA GLN A 100 9.52 21.49 4.09
C GLN A 100 9.85 20.01 3.95
N LEU A 101 8.92 19.23 3.38
CA LEU A 101 9.11 17.82 3.11
C LEU A 101 9.71 17.58 1.73
N PHE A 102 10.58 16.57 1.68
CA PHE A 102 11.26 16.10 0.49
C PHE A 102 11.23 14.58 0.43
N LEU A 103 11.23 14.03 -0.79
CA LEU A 103 11.48 12.63 -1.05
C LEU A 103 12.92 12.48 -1.54
N LEU A 104 13.70 11.62 -0.90
CA LEU A 104 15.00 11.18 -1.38
C LEU A 104 14.84 9.85 -2.12
N GLU A 105 15.05 9.88 -3.43
CA GLU A 105 14.99 8.70 -4.32
C GLU A 105 16.24 8.68 -5.20
N ASP A 106 17.02 7.59 -5.18
CA ASP A 106 18.22 7.40 -6.00
C ASP A 106 19.18 8.61 -5.97
N ASP A 107 19.51 9.14 -4.79
CA ASP A 107 20.32 10.34 -4.56
C ASP A 107 19.72 11.68 -5.07
N HIS A 108 18.47 11.66 -5.53
CA HIS A 108 17.74 12.86 -5.96
C HIS A 108 16.77 13.30 -4.88
N LEU A 109 16.84 14.60 -4.53
CA LEU A 109 15.94 15.22 -3.58
C LEU A 109 14.79 15.92 -4.31
N PHE A 110 13.58 15.41 -4.13
CA PHE A 110 12.35 15.94 -4.73
C PHE A 110 11.55 16.75 -3.71
N ASP A 111 11.22 17.99 -4.04
CA ASP A 111 10.36 18.84 -3.23
C ASP A 111 8.90 18.37 -3.31
N LEU A 112 8.34 17.94 -2.18
CA LEU A 112 6.95 17.47 -2.07
C LEU A 112 5.94 18.63 -2.05
N LYS A 113 6.41 19.88 -1.95
CA LYS A 113 5.60 21.12 -1.92
C LYS A 113 4.56 21.17 -0.80
N ILE A 114 4.84 20.43 0.28
CA ILE A 114 4.05 20.39 1.50
C ILE A 114 5.00 20.41 2.71
N THR A 115 4.56 21.05 3.80
CA THR A 115 5.28 21.06 5.07
C THR A 115 4.85 19.90 5.97
N PHE A 116 5.65 19.59 7.00
CA PHE A 116 5.31 18.56 7.98
C PHE A 116 3.95 18.81 8.65
N ASP A 117 3.67 20.05 9.08
CA ASP A 117 2.39 20.41 9.68
C ASP A 117 1.20 20.22 8.72
N GLU A 118 1.36 20.61 7.44
CA GLU A 118 0.33 20.40 6.42
C GLU A 118 0.07 18.91 6.16
N MET A 119 1.12 18.08 6.10
CA MET A 119 0.99 16.63 5.98
C MET A 119 0.19 16.03 7.14
N LEU A 120 0.48 16.43 8.38
CA LEU A 120 -0.28 15.96 9.55
C LEU A 120 -1.76 16.38 9.47
N ASP A 121 -2.03 17.62 9.06
CA ASP A 121 -3.40 18.12 8.90
C ASP A 121 -4.14 17.36 7.80
N GLU A 122 -3.53 17.13 6.63
CA GLU A 122 -4.12 16.39 5.52
C GLU A 122 -4.46 14.95 5.90
N ILE A 123 -3.51 14.25 6.53
CA ILE A 123 -3.72 12.87 7.00
C ILE A 123 -4.92 12.84 7.95
N VAL A 124 -4.94 13.69 8.98
CA VAL A 124 -6.03 13.69 9.98
C VAL A 124 -7.37 14.16 9.38
N GLU A 125 -7.37 15.02 8.36
CA GLU A 125 -8.59 15.42 7.65
C GLU A 125 -9.18 14.30 6.78
N SER A 126 -8.34 13.39 6.30
CA SER A 126 -8.79 12.23 5.53
C SER A 126 -9.40 11.12 6.40
N LEU A 127 -9.03 11.04 7.69
CA LEU A 127 -9.49 9.99 8.59
C LEU A 127 -11.00 10.05 8.85
N GLN A 128 -11.63 8.88 8.79
CA GLN A 128 -13.03 8.68 9.16
C GLN A 128 -13.15 8.10 10.59
N PRO A 129 -14.28 8.31 11.29
CA PRO A 129 -14.54 7.64 12.57
C PRO A 129 -14.52 6.13 12.41
N ILE A 130 -13.71 5.44 13.24
CA ILE A 130 -13.64 3.99 13.23
C ILE A 130 -15.02 3.41 13.59
N ASN A 131 -15.66 2.71 12.65
CA ASN A 131 -16.86 1.95 12.94
C ASN A 131 -16.50 0.55 13.47
N TYR A 132 -16.19 0.47 14.77
CA TYR A 132 -15.81 -0.78 15.44
C TYR A 132 -16.85 -1.91 15.28
N ASP A 133 -18.14 -1.58 15.17
CA ASP A 133 -19.20 -2.57 14.91
C ASP A 133 -19.07 -3.15 13.51
N SER A 134 -18.80 -2.31 12.50
CA SER A 134 -18.49 -2.77 11.15
C SER A 134 -17.22 -3.61 11.10
N TYR A 135 -16.14 -3.19 11.78
CA TYR A 135 -14.90 -3.98 11.84
C TYR A 135 -15.14 -5.39 12.41
N LYS A 136 -15.84 -5.48 13.55
CA LYS A 136 -16.14 -6.76 14.19
C LYS A 136 -17.03 -7.65 13.30
N GLN A 137 -17.97 -7.05 12.57
CA GLN A 137 -18.78 -7.76 11.58
C GLN A 137 -17.94 -8.27 10.41
N ILE A 138 -17.02 -7.45 9.89
CA ILE A 138 -16.10 -7.82 8.81
C ILE A 138 -15.22 -8.99 9.24
N ASP A 139 -14.57 -8.92 10.40
CA ASP A 139 -13.75 -10.02 10.91
C ASP A 139 -14.60 -11.29 11.10
N THR A 140 -15.80 -11.18 11.67
CA THR A 140 -16.71 -12.34 11.83
C THR A 140 -17.04 -12.99 10.48
N ILE A 141 -17.35 -12.19 9.46
CA ILE A 141 -17.64 -12.69 8.11
C ILE A 141 -16.37 -13.29 7.49
N TYR A 142 -15.23 -12.61 7.61
CA TYR A 142 -13.93 -13.07 7.12
C TYR A 142 -13.57 -14.44 7.70
N GLN A 143 -13.67 -14.62 9.02
CA GLN A 143 -13.46 -15.92 9.67
C GLN A 143 -14.40 -17.00 9.16
N SER A 144 -15.66 -16.65 8.84
CA SER A 144 -16.61 -17.60 8.24
C SER A 144 -16.19 -18.01 6.82
N LEU A 145 -15.69 -17.06 6.02
CA LEU A 145 -15.24 -17.28 4.64
C LEU A 145 -13.95 -18.11 4.57
N LEU A 146 -13.08 -18.06 5.59
CA LEU A 146 -11.87 -18.87 5.65
C LEU A 146 -12.14 -20.37 5.48
N SER A 147 -13.29 -20.86 5.97
CA SER A 147 -13.71 -22.25 5.78
C SER A 147 -13.90 -22.64 4.30
N ASN A 148 -14.15 -21.65 3.44
CA ASN A 148 -14.32 -21.79 2.00
C ASN A 148 -13.10 -21.32 1.18
N LYS A 149 -12.00 -20.93 1.82
CA LYS A 149 -10.81 -20.34 1.15
C LYS A 149 -10.32 -21.18 -0.02
N ASN A 150 -10.28 -22.51 0.12
CA ASN A 150 -9.84 -23.42 -0.94
C ASN A 150 -10.80 -23.45 -2.16
N LEU A 151 -12.12 -23.33 -1.92
CA LEU A 151 -13.11 -23.27 -3.00
C LEU A 151 -13.03 -21.93 -3.74
N ILE A 152 -12.82 -20.85 -2.98
CA ILE A 152 -12.57 -19.51 -3.51
C ILE A 152 -11.30 -19.51 -4.37
N ALA A 153 -10.20 -20.06 -3.85
CA ALA A 153 -8.94 -20.19 -4.57
C ALA A 153 -9.09 -20.97 -5.86
N THR A 154 -9.82 -22.10 -5.84
CA THR A 154 -10.11 -22.89 -7.04
C THR A 154 -10.89 -22.10 -8.09
N SER A 155 -11.85 -21.29 -7.65
CA SER A 155 -12.68 -20.47 -8.54
C SER A 155 -11.89 -19.32 -9.16
N ILE A 156 -11.01 -18.69 -8.38
CA ILE A 156 -10.08 -17.67 -8.87
C ILE A 156 -9.09 -18.27 -9.87
N LYS A 157 -8.43 -19.40 -9.53
CA LYS A 157 -7.52 -20.13 -10.44
C LYS A 157 -8.21 -20.41 -11.78
N LEU A 158 -9.41 -21.00 -11.74
CA LEU A 158 -10.16 -21.33 -12.96
C LEU A 158 -10.49 -20.08 -13.80
N ALA A 159 -10.91 -18.99 -13.16
CA ALA A 159 -11.20 -17.76 -13.86
C ALA A 159 -9.94 -17.15 -14.50
N ILE A 160 -8.79 -17.19 -13.82
CA ILE A 160 -7.50 -16.75 -14.36
C ILE A 160 -7.07 -17.64 -15.53
N ASP A 161 -7.17 -18.96 -15.39
CA ASP A 161 -6.79 -19.92 -16.45
C ASP A 161 -7.63 -19.71 -17.71
N ASN A 162 -8.95 -19.54 -17.57
CA ASN A 162 -9.83 -19.23 -18.70
C ASN A 162 -9.45 -17.91 -19.38
N LEU A 163 -9.05 -16.92 -18.59
CA LEU A 163 -8.65 -15.61 -19.09
C LEU A 163 -7.30 -15.69 -19.83
N LYS A 164 -6.34 -16.49 -19.32
CA LYS A 164 -5.08 -16.81 -20.00
C LYS A 164 -5.32 -17.56 -21.32
N GLU A 165 -6.26 -18.50 -21.33
CA GLU A 165 -6.65 -19.24 -22.53
C GLU A 165 -7.22 -18.32 -23.60
N ASP A 166 -8.15 -17.42 -23.23
CA ASP A 166 -8.75 -16.45 -24.15
C ASP A 166 -7.70 -15.51 -24.76
N ALA A 167 -6.78 -14.99 -23.95
CA ALA A 167 -5.66 -14.18 -24.47
C ALA A 167 -4.77 -14.97 -25.45
N SER A 168 -4.43 -16.20 -25.10
CA SER A 168 -3.61 -17.09 -25.95
C SER A 168 -4.29 -17.39 -27.30
N GLN A 169 -5.61 -17.63 -27.30
CA GLN A 169 -6.39 -17.82 -28.52
C GLN A 169 -6.37 -16.59 -29.45
N ASN A 170 -6.15 -15.40 -28.90
CA ASN A 170 -5.99 -14.15 -29.63
C ASN A 170 -4.51 -13.82 -29.96
N ASN A 171 -3.57 -14.75 -29.77
CA ASN A 171 -2.12 -14.53 -29.89
C ASN A 171 -1.58 -13.41 -29.00
N ASP A 172 -2.21 -13.20 -27.85
CA ASP A 172 -1.86 -12.18 -26.88
C ASP A 172 -1.38 -12.85 -25.58
N LEU A 173 -0.83 -12.04 -24.69
CA LEU A 173 -0.48 -12.43 -23.33
C LEU A 173 -1.06 -11.44 -22.34
N LEU A 174 -1.32 -11.90 -21.13
CA LEU A 174 -1.78 -11.03 -20.07
C LEU A 174 -0.62 -10.24 -19.47
N TYR A 175 -0.86 -8.96 -19.27
CA TYR A 175 0.07 -8.02 -18.64
C TYR A 175 -0.43 -7.51 -17.29
N SER A 176 -1.75 -7.47 -17.10
CA SER A 176 -2.36 -7.22 -15.79
C SER A 176 -3.56 -8.13 -15.56
N ILE A 177 -3.81 -8.44 -14.29
CA ILE A 177 -4.98 -9.13 -13.76
C ILE A 177 -5.53 -8.26 -12.63
N ILE A 178 -6.78 -7.85 -12.74
CA ILE A 178 -7.46 -7.04 -11.73
C ILE A 178 -8.69 -7.80 -11.27
N ILE A 179 -8.79 -8.14 -9.99
CA ILE A 179 -10.03 -8.59 -9.38
C ILE A 179 -10.83 -7.34 -9.00
N SER A 180 -12.06 -7.18 -9.50
CA SER A 180 -12.89 -6.02 -9.18
C SER A 180 -14.38 -6.31 -9.30
N THR A 181 -15.18 -5.56 -8.56
CA THR A 181 -16.64 -5.63 -8.66
C THR A 181 -17.15 -4.92 -9.92
N ASN A 182 -18.24 -5.44 -10.49
CA ASN A 182 -19.04 -4.70 -11.47
C ASN A 182 -20.08 -3.80 -10.74
N PRO A 183 -20.85 -2.95 -11.46
CA PRO A 183 -21.89 -2.11 -10.84
C PRO A 183 -23.01 -2.87 -10.11
N LYS A 184 -23.05 -4.20 -10.18
CA LYS A 184 -23.97 -5.07 -9.43
C LYS A 184 -23.31 -5.73 -8.21
N ASN A 185 -22.10 -5.29 -7.83
CA ASN A 185 -21.26 -5.85 -6.77
C ASN A 185 -20.88 -7.33 -7.00
N GLU A 186 -20.83 -7.77 -8.26
CA GLU A 186 -20.32 -9.11 -8.59
C GLU A 186 -18.85 -9.02 -8.98
N TYR A 187 -18.03 -9.90 -8.42
CA TYR A 187 -16.61 -9.93 -8.74
C TYR A 187 -16.31 -10.57 -10.10
N ASN A 188 -15.42 -9.90 -10.83
CA ASN A 188 -14.85 -10.37 -12.07
C ASN A 188 -13.33 -10.22 -12.01
N ILE A 189 -12.66 -11.03 -12.82
CA ILE A 189 -11.25 -10.89 -13.13
C ILE A 189 -11.15 -10.21 -14.49
N TYR A 190 -10.41 -9.12 -14.55
CA TYR A 190 -10.14 -8.35 -15.75
C TYR A 190 -8.68 -8.52 -16.15
N GLY A 191 -8.42 -8.66 -17.45
CA GLY A 191 -7.08 -8.84 -17.98
C GLY A 191 -6.66 -7.74 -18.94
N GLY A 192 -5.53 -7.11 -18.65
CA GLY A 192 -4.83 -6.20 -19.57
C GLY A 192 -3.99 -6.96 -20.59
N SER A 193 -3.95 -6.45 -21.83
CA SER A 193 -3.15 -7.00 -22.94
C SER A 193 -1.69 -6.56 -22.87
N LEU A 194 -0.76 -7.48 -23.09
CA LEU A 194 0.65 -7.17 -23.27
C LEU A 194 0.89 -6.48 -24.62
N GLU A 195 0.17 -6.87 -25.66
CA GLU A 195 0.29 -6.26 -26.99
C GLU A 195 -0.08 -4.78 -26.95
N ASP A 196 -1.24 -4.44 -26.40
CA ASP A 196 -1.72 -3.05 -26.29
C ASP A 196 -0.77 -2.22 -25.42
N PHE A 197 -0.22 -2.82 -24.37
CA PHE A 197 0.77 -2.17 -23.50
C PHE A 197 2.08 -1.87 -24.23
N LYS A 198 2.64 -2.83 -24.99
CA LYS A 198 3.86 -2.65 -25.78
C LYS A 198 3.71 -1.54 -26.82
N ILE A 199 2.59 -1.53 -27.54
CA ILE A 199 2.28 -0.48 -28.52
C ILE A 199 2.26 0.91 -27.83
N GLY A 200 1.71 0.99 -26.61
CA GLY A 200 1.73 2.20 -25.80
C GLY A 200 3.15 2.68 -25.46
N ILE A 201 4.04 1.77 -25.07
CA ILE A 201 5.46 2.07 -24.80
C ILE A 201 6.16 2.63 -26.04
N ASP A 202 6.03 1.94 -27.17
CA ASP A 202 6.72 2.31 -28.41
C ASP A 202 6.24 3.67 -28.95
N SER A 203 5.07 4.15 -28.51
CA SER A 203 4.50 5.45 -28.86
C SER A 203 4.87 6.61 -27.91
N GLU A 204 5.75 6.37 -26.92
CA GLU A 204 6.23 7.35 -25.92
C GLU A 204 5.15 8.00 -25.03
N ASN A 205 3.90 7.50 -25.03
CA ASN A 205 2.78 8.01 -24.21
C ASN A 205 2.24 6.94 -23.26
N ILE A 206 3.05 6.48 -22.31
CA ILE A 206 2.64 5.45 -21.36
C ILE A 206 1.83 6.09 -20.23
N ASN A 207 0.51 5.87 -20.23
CA ASN A 207 -0.34 6.11 -19.06
C ASN A 207 -0.49 4.79 -18.29
N TYR A 208 0.31 4.62 -17.25
CA TYR A 208 0.32 3.42 -16.40
C TYR A 208 -1.01 3.22 -15.66
N ASP A 209 -1.78 4.27 -15.37
CA ASP A 209 -3.08 4.16 -14.70
C ASP A 209 -4.10 3.37 -15.52
N LYS A 210 -3.91 3.28 -16.84
CA LYS A 210 -4.72 2.42 -17.71
C LYS A 210 -4.55 0.93 -17.37
N LEU A 211 -3.41 0.53 -16.81
CA LEU A 211 -3.11 -0.88 -16.50
C LEU A 211 -3.99 -1.45 -15.40
N TRP A 212 -4.38 -0.61 -14.45
CA TRP A 212 -5.18 -0.98 -13.28
C TRP A 212 -6.60 -0.41 -13.32
N ASN A 213 -7.03 -0.02 -14.52
CA ASN A 213 -8.37 0.49 -14.77
C ASN A 213 -9.13 -0.51 -15.64
N THR A 214 -10.18 -1.08 -15.05
CA THR A 214 -11.03 -2.11 -15.67
C THR A 214 -11.68 -1.67 -16.98
N ASN A 215 -11.81 -0.37 -17.24
CA ASN A 215 -12.34 0.16 -18.51
C ASN A 215 -11.38 -0.04 -19.69
N PHE A 216 -10.10 -0.30 -19.43
CA PHE A 216 -9.08 -0.55 -20.46
C PHE A 216 -8.66 -2.02 -20.53
N SER A 217 -9.29 -2.89 -19.74
CA SER A 217 -9.03 -4.32 -19.80
C SER A 217 -9.64 -4.93 -21.07
N LYS A 218 -8.86 -5.76 -21.77
CA LYS A 218 -9.26 -6.41 -23.02
C LYS A 218 -10.04 -7.70 -22.76
N TYR A 219 -9.72 -8.38 -21.67
CA TYR A 219 -10.30 -9.67 -21.30
C TYR A 219 -11.07 -9.57 -19.97
N GLN A 220 -12.11 -10.37 -19.82
CA GLN A 220 -12.90 -10.41 -18.59
C GLN A 220 -13.46 -11.81 -18.35
N GLN A 221 -13.39 -12.28 -17.10
CA GLN A 221 -14.01 -13.53 -16.65
C GLN A 221 -14.75 -13.32 -15.33
N LYS A 222 -15.92 -13.92 -15.19
CA LYS A 222 -16.67 -13.89 -13.92
C LYS A 222 -16.08 -14.88 -12.93
N ILE A 223 -15.91 -14.48 -11.68
CA ILE A 223 -15.54 -15.43 -10.61
C ILE A 223 -16.80 -16.23 -10.25
N ASN A 224 -16.69 -17.55 -10.28
CA ASN A 224 -17.81 -18.43 -9.97
C ASN A 224 -17.99 -18.60 -8.46
N ASP A 225 -18.48 -17.55 -7.82
CA ASP A 225 -18.67 -17.48 -6.37
C ASP A 225 -20.00 -18.07 -5.89
N LYS A 226 -20.43 -19.21 -6.44
CA LYS A 226 -21.72 -19.84 -6.09
C LYS A 226 -21.85 -20.27 -4.62
N PHE A 227 -20.75 -20.30 -3.87
CA PHE A 227 -20.72 -20.54 -2.43
C PHE A 227 -20.94 -19.25 -1.61
N ILE A 228 -21.07 -18.10 -2.27
CA ILE A 228 -21.31 -16.79 -1.68
C ILE A 228 -22.79 -16.44 -1.87
N ASP A 229 -23.64 -16.96 -0.96
CA ASP A 229 -25.10 -16.91 -1.07
C ASP A 229 -25.72 -15.68 -0.37
N GLN A 230 -24.96 -14.60 -0.20
CA GLN A 230 -25.39 -13.43 0.55
C GLN A 230 -25.43 -12.17 -0.31
N LYS A 231 -26.38 -11.29 0.01
CA LYS A 231 -26.46 -9.96 -0.57
C LYS A 231 -25.21 -9.19 -0.11
N TYR A 232 -24.35 -8.82 -1.06
CA TYR A 232 -23.16 -8.02 -0.83
C TYR A 232 -23.51 -6.65 -0.22
N ASP A 233 -23.55 -6.57 1.10
CA ASP A 233 -23.43 -5.31 1.81
C ASP A 233 -21.95 -4.93 1.97
N PHE A 234 -21.68 -3.73 2.46
CA PHE A 234 -20.32 -3.20 2.54
C PHE A 234 -19.40 -4.09 3.39
N THR A 235 -19.87 -4.56 4.55
CA THR A 235 -19.05 -5.39 5.45
C THR A 235 -18.74 -6.75 4.84
N TYR A 236 -19.71 -7.36 4.15
CA TYR A 236 -19.47 -8.60 3.43
C TYR A 236 -18.48 -8.44 2.28
N ILE A 237 -18.58 -7.34 1.51
CA ILE A 237 -17.63 -7.02 0.43
C ILE A 237 -16.21 -6.91 0.99
N LYS A 238 -16.01 -6.15 2.07
CA LYS A 238 -14.70 -5.99 2.70
C LYS A 238 -14.12 -7.30 3.23
N ALA A 239 -14.96 -8.15 3.83
CA ALA A 239 -14.53 -9.48 4.26
C ALA A 239 -14.10 -10.38 3.09
N LEU A 240 -14.79 -10.27 1.95
CA LEU A 240 -14.44 -11.02 0.73
C LEU A 240 -13.15 -10.50 0.09
N GLU A 241 -12.96 -9.17 0.05
CA GLU A 241 -11.71 -8.53 -0.40
C GLU A 241 -10.50 -9.05 0.39
N LEU A 242 -10.62 -9.15 1.71
CA LEU A 242 -9.59 -9.73 2.58
C LEU A 242 -9.26 -11.17 2.19
N ILE A 243 -10.26 -12.02 1.95
CA ILE A 243 -10.04 -13.42 1.53
C ILE A 243 -9.40 -13.49 0.15
N TYR A 244 -9.77 -12.61 -0.79
CA TYR A 244 -9.16 -12.57 -2.11
C TYR A 244 -7.70 -12.19 -2.05
N LEU A 245 -7.29 -11.19 -1.25
CA LEU A 245 -5.87 -10.91 -1.03
C LEU A 245 -5.14 -12.11 -0.46
N ASP A 246 -5.74 -12.76 0.55
CA ASP A 246 -5.19 -13.95 1.19
C ASP A 246 -4.97 -15.10 0.19
N VAL A 247 -5.92 -15.30 -0.72
CA VAL A 247 -5.81 -16.27 -1.81
C VAL A 247 -4.73 -15.85 -2.79
N LEU A 248 -4.74 -14.61 -3.28
CA LEU A 248 -3.75 -14.11 -4.24
C LEU A 248 -2.31 -14.26 -3.72
N ARG A 249 -2.10 -14.01 -2.42
CA ARG A 249 -0.82 -14.23 -1.74
C ARG A 249 -0.45 -15.72 -1.72
N ASP A 250 -1.38 -16.60 -1.36
CA ASP A 250 -1.11 -18.05 -1.37
C ASP A 250 -0.78 -18.56 -2.78
N LEU A 251 -1.53 -18.13 -3.81
CA LEU A 251 -1.26 -18.45 -5.21
C LEU A 251 0.15 -18.07 -5.62
N LYS A 252 0.56 -16.87 -5.23
CA LYS A 252 1.89 -16.35 -5.50
C LYS A 252 2.97 -17.17 -4.81
N ASN A 253 2.82 -17.44 -3.52
CA ASN A 253 3.75 -18.25 -2.73
C ASN A 253 3.86 -19.70 -3.26
N GLU A 254 2.78 -20.24 -3.83
CA GLU A 254 2.75 -21.52 -4.53
C GLU A 254 3.44 -21.48 -5.91
N GLY A 255 3.88 -20.30 -6.37
CA GLY A 255 4.51 -20.09 -7.66
C GLY A 255 3.55 -20.12 -8.86
N TYR A 256 2.26 -19.91 -8.64
CA TYR A 256 1.24 -20.00 -9.69
C TYR A 256 1.42 -18.95 -10.80
N PHE A 257 2.05 -17.82 -10.51
CA PHE A 257 2.35 -16.75 -11.46
C PHE A 257 3.78 -16.82 -12.03
N ASN A 258 4.57 -17.85 -11.70
CA ASN A 258 5.98 -17.95 -12.09
C ASN A 258 6.18 -18.04 -13.61
N ASP A 259 5.20 -18.57 -14.33
CA ASP A 259 5.17 -18.62 -15.79
C ASP A 259 5.17 -17.22 -16.45
N GLN A 260 4.77 -16.19 -15.69
CA GLN A 260 4.62 -14.81 -16.14
C GLN A 260 5.21 -13.77 -15.17
N ALA A 261 5.99 -14.20 -14.17
CA ALA A 261 6.44 -13.37 -13.04
C ALA A 261 7.22 -12.11 -13.43
N HIS A 262 7.77 -12.05 -14.64
CA HIS A 262 8.48 -10.87 -15.14
C HIS A 262 7.57 -9.85 -15.86
N ASN A 263 6.31 -10.18 -16.14
CA ASN A 263 5.44 -9.40 -17.02
C ASN A 263 4.01 -9.20 -16.51
N ILE A 264 3.55 -9.88 -15.45
CA ILE A 264 2.15 -9.78 -15.01
C ILE A 264 2.00 -8.98 -13.71
N SER A 265 1.10 -8.00 -13.73
CA SER A 265 0.66 -7.28 -12.53
C SER A 265 -0.69 -7.83 -12.04
N VAL A 266 -0.78 -8.37 -10.82
CA VAL A 266 -2.01 -8.86 -10.20
C VAL A 266 -2.45 -7.92 -9.09
N SER A 267 -3.70 -7.45 -9.11
CA SER A 267 -4.27 -6.60 -8.06
C SER A 267 -5.72 -6.93 -7.74
N LEU A 268 -6.18 -6.46 -6.59
CA LEU A 268 -7.59 -6.37 -6.21
C LEU A 268 -7.97 -4.89 -6.16
N LYS A 269 -8.99 -4.48 -6.91
CA LYS A 269 -9.53 -3.12 -6.85
C LYS A 269 -10.62 -3.04 -5.77
N SER A 270 -10.29 -2.39 -4.66
CA SER A 270 -11.18 -2.03 -3.55
C SER A 270 -11.58 -0.56 -3.70
N THR A 271 -12.86 -0.28 -3.96
CA THR A 271 -13.34 1.10 -4.22
C THR A 271 -12.54 1.80 -5.32
N GLU A 272 -11.76 2.83 -5.01
CA GLU A 272 -10.87 3.54 -5.95
C GLU A 272 -9.40 3.13 -5.84
N THR A 273 -9.05 2.26 -4.88
CA THR A 273 -7.68 1.81 -4.61
C THR A 273 -7.40 0.44 -5.24
N ASN A 274 -6.17 0.23 -5.72
CA ASN A 274 -5.67 -1.10 -6.08
C ASN A 274 -4.78 -1.64 -4.96
N LEU A 275 -4.99 -2.89 -4.57
CA LEU A 275 -4.29 -3.62 -3.52
C LEU A 275 -3.54 -4.79 -4.15
N PHE A 276 -2.33 -5.08 -3.71
CA PHE A 276 -1.42 -6.02 -4.38
C PHE A 276 -1.00 -7.17 -3.44
N PRO A 277 -0.89 -8.42 -3.95
CA PRO A 277 -0.32 -9.52 -3.16
C PRO A 277 1.22 -9.39 -3.09
N GLU A 278 1.74 -9.02 -1.92
CA GLU A 278 3.15 -8.83 -1.49
C GLU A 278 4.23 -9.53 -2.37
N ASP A 279 5.16 -8.81 -3.04
CA ASP A 279 6.46 -9.36 -3.55
C ASP A 279 7.49 -9.41 -2.41
N SER A 280 8.40 -10.39 -2.42
CA SER A 280 9.62 -10.28 -1.61
C SER A 280 10.65 -9.38 -2.31
N TYR A 281 11.48 -8.69 -1.51
CA TYR A 281 12.57 -7.82 -1.99
C TYR A 281 13.52 -8.52 -2.98
N GLU A 282 13.82 -9.80 -2.78
CA GLU A 282 14.73 -10.57 -3.65
C GLU A 282 14.11 -10.92 -5.00
N GLU A 283 12.78 -11.09 -5.07
CA GLU A 283 12.03 -11.37 -6.30
C GLU A 283 11.92 -10.14 -7.21
N SER A 284 11.93 -8.94 -6.63
CA SER A 284 11.86 -7.68 -7.39
C SER A 284 13.17 -7.37 -8.13
N LEU A 285 14.32 -7.74 -7.55
CA LEU A 285 15.66 -7.55 -8.11
C LEU A 285 15.98 -8.43 -9.33
N MET A 286 15.29 -9.56 -9.51
CA MET A 286 15.56 -10.53 -10.58
C MET A 286 14.84 -10.23 -11.92
N LYS A 287 13.94 -9.24 -11.97
CA LYS A 287 13.10 -8.93 -13.14
C LYS A 287 13.86 -8.03 -14.14
N LYS A 288 13.86 -8.37 -15.44
CA LYS A 288 14.72 -7.73 -16.46
C LYS A 288 14.01 -6.57 -17.19
N ASN A 289 14.69 -5.42 -17.27
CA ASN A 289 14.39 -4.16 -17.98
C ASN A 289 13.64 -3.09 -17.17
N ASN A 290 14.09 -1.83 -17.30
CA ASN A 290 13.70 -0.53 -16.68
C ASN A 290 12.19 -0.17 -16.55
N LEU A 291 11.28 -1.10 -16.83
CA LEU A 291 9.91 -1.10 -16.28
C LEU A 291 9.89 -1.61 -14.82
N THR A 292 11.02 -2.18 -14.36
CA THR A 292 11.26 -2.76 -13.04
C THR A 292 11.05 -1.79 -11.89
N THR A 293 11.58 -0.56 -11.98
CA THR A 293 11.50 0.43 -10.90
C THR A 293 10.08 0.97 -10.69
N LYS A 294 9.28 1.11 -11.75
CA LYS A 294 7.91 1.62 -11.63
C LYS A 294 6.87 0.57 -11.26
N ILE A 295 7.12 -0.72 -11.57
CA ILE A 295 6.29 -1.83 -11.08
C ILE A 295 6.74 -2.26 -9.67
N LYS A 296 8.04 -2.14 -9.31
CA LYS A 296 8.55 -2.27 -7.93
C LYS A 296 7.76 -1.42 -6.93
N ARG A 297 7.54 -0.14 -7.26
CA ARG A 297 6.80 0.85 -6.45
C ARG A 297 5.39 0.44 -5.99
N PHE A 298 4.78 -0.61 -6.56
CA PHE A 298 3.41 -1.02 -6.21
C PHE A 298 3.32 -2.40 -5.53
N TRP A 299 4.43 -3.14 -5.41
CA TRP A 299 4.43 -4.54 -4.94
C TRP A 299 5.13 -4.72 -3.58
N GLU A 300 5.78 -3.68 -3.07
CA GLU A 300 6.66 -3.71 -1.90
C GLU A 300 6.05 -2.93 -0.72
N THR A 301 4.83 -3.26 -0.30
CA THR A 301 4.36 -2.82 1.03
C THR A 301 3.74 -3.98 1.83
N PRO A 302 4.26 -4.31 3.02
CA PRO A 302 3.62 -5.25 3.95
C PRO A 302 2.31 -4.71 4.58
N TYR A 303 1.74 -3.62 4.04
CA TYR A 303 0.72 -2.80 4.69
C TYR A 303 -0.70 -2.94 4.12
N ASP A 304 -0.92 -3.74 3.06
CA ASP A 304 -2.21 -3.80 2.35
C ASP A 304 -3.35 -4.43 3.17
N ARG A 305 -3.05 -5.37 4.08
CA ARG A 305 -4.05 -5.90 5.02
C ARG A 305 -4.47 -4.86 6.05
N THR A 306 -3.51 -4.11 6.59
CA THR A 306 -3.76 -3.00 7.50
C THR A 306 -4.52 -1.88 6.80
N ARG A 307 -4.21 -1.59 5.54
CA ARG A 307 -4.92 -0.61 4.70
C ARG A 307 -6.35 -1.04 4.36
N LEU A 308 -6.61 -2.31 4.04
CA LEU A 308 -7.99 -2.81 3.86
C LEU A 308 -8.81 -2.75 5.14
N ILE A 309 -8.17 -3.04 6.27
CA ILE A 309 -8.79 -2.90 7.57
C ILE A 309 -9.14 -1.43 7.79
N ILE A 310 -8.22 -0.48 7.54
CA ILE A 310 -8.43 0.97 7.65
C ILE A 310 -9.49 1.49 6.67
N GLU A 311 -9.52 1.05 5.41
CA GLU A 311 -10.57 1.39 4.42
C GLU A 311 -11.95 0.85 4.82
N ALA A 312 -11.99 -0.13 5.72
CA ALA A 312 -13.18 -0.71 6.30
C ALA A 312 -13.57 -0.09 7.66
N LEU A 313 -12.70 0.74 8.26
CA LEU A 313 -12.96 1.50 9.49
C LEU A 313 -13.72 2.79 9.22
#